data_AF-A0A7W8H933-F1
#
_entry.id   AF-A0A7W8H933-F1
#
_cell.length_a   1.000
_cell.length_b   1.000
_cell.length_c   1.000
_cell.angle_alpha   90.00
_cell.angle_beta   90.00
_cell.angle_gamma   90.00
#
_symmetry.space_group_name_H-M   'P 1'
#
loop_
_entity.id
_entity.type
_entity.pdbx_description
1 polymer ?
#
loop_
_entity_poly.entity_id
_entity_poly.type
_entity_poly.pdbx_seq_one_letter_code
_entity_poly.pdbx_strand_id
1 'polypeptide(L)'
;MTWSDNGLQSMCAEMSDPACRPEIAGKVENMEQYDTIFIGFPIWWYVEPRIVDTFLESYDFSGKTLIPFATSGGSGIGKAEKSLREHCSKANWKRGKLVNSGAAARSKSVLGE
;
A
#
# COMPACT_ATOMS: atom_id res chain seq x y z
N MET A 1 22.24 24.29 -6.71
CA MET A 1 21.19 23.26 -6.63
C MET A 1 21.65 22.22 -5.63
N THR A 2 21.34 22.41 -4.35
CA THR A 2 21.66 21.40 -3.32
C THR A 2 20.49 20.42 -3.26
N TRP A 3 20.79 19.15 -3.47
CA TRP A 3 19.86 18.04 -3.28
C TRP A 3 19.62 17.90 -1.77
N SER A 4 18.70 18.70 -1.23
CA SER A 4 18.46 18.77 0.21
C SER A 4 17.48 17.69 0.65
N ASP A 5 17.91 16.95 1.67
CA ASP A 5 17.35 15.94 2.58
C ASP A 5 15.86 16.05 3.01
N ASN A 6 15.05 16.92 2.41
CA ASN A 6 13.73 17.27 2.90
C ASN A 6 12.70 16.12 2.77
N GLY A 7 12.86 15.25 1.77
CA GLY A 7 11.96 14.12 1.56
C GLY A 7 12.09 13.04 2.63
N LEU A 8 13.33 12.68 3.01
CA LEU A 8 13.58 11.66 4.04
C LEU A 8 13.12 12.14 5.42
N GLN A 9 13.34 13.42 5.75
CA GLN A 9 12.90 14.02 7.01
C GLN A 9 11.37 14.01 7.13
N SER A 10 10.64 14.36 6.05
CA SER A 10 9.18 14.29 6.01
C SER A 10 8.68 12.86 6.19
N MET A 11 9.26 11.90 5.47
CA MET A 11 8.89 10.48 5.57
C MET A 11 9.17 9.88 6.95
N CYS A 12 10.29 10.24 7.59
CA CYS A 12 10.61 9.83 8.96
C CYS A 12 9.66 10.46 9.98
N ALA A 13 9.32 11.74 9.82
CA ALA A 13 8.35 12.40 10.69
C ALA A 13 6.95 11.79 10.56
N GLU A 14 6.51 11.51 9.32
CA GLU A 14 5.24 10.84 9.00
C GLU A 14 5.18 9.42 9.58
N MET A 15 6.27 8.66 9.51
CA MET A 15 6.30 7.30 10.08
C MET A 15 6.48 7.26 11.60
N SER A 16 7.08 8.29 12.20
CA SER A 16 7.24 8.37 13.65
C SER A 16 5.92 8.59 14.38
N ASP A 17 4.92 9.18 13.72
CA ASP A 17 3.57 9.36 14.26
C ASP A 17 2.59 8.36 13.64
N PRO A 18 2.10 7.36 14.41
CA PRO A 18 1.11 6.40 13.91
C PRO A 18 -0.25 7.01 13.56
N ALA A 19 -0.57 8.20 14.07
CA ALA A 19 -1.78 8.95 13.75
C ALA A 19 -1.61 9.86 12.51
N CYS A 20 -0.40 9.96 11.95
CA CYS A 20 -0.19 10.75 10.74
C CYS A 20 -1.03 10.19 9.59
N ARG A 21 -1.75 11.09 8.92
CA ARG A 21 -2.58 10.78 7.74
C ARG A 21 -2.25 11.79 6.64
N PRO A 22 -1.17 11.56 5.86
CA PRO A 22 -0.75 12.51 4.83
C PRO A 22 -1.82 12.64 3.73
N GLU A 23 -2.10 13.87 3.32
CA GLU A 23 -3.13 14.16 2.33
C GLU A 23 -2.75 13.61 0.95
N ILE A 24 -3.68 12.92 0.30
CA ILE A 24 -3.49 12.39 -1.05
C ILE A 24 -3.94 13.45 -2.06
N ALA A 25 -3.03 13.90 -2.91
CA ALA A 25 -3.26 14.99 -3.86
C ALA A 25 -4.35 14.72 -4.92
N GLY A 26 -4.85 13.49 -5.02
CA GLY A 26 -5.88 13.09 -5.98
C GLY A 26 -6.80 12.02 -5.42
N LYS A 27 -8.02 11.96 -5.95
CA LYS A 27 -8.98 10.91 -5.65
C LYS A 27 -9.20 10.01 -6.86
N VAL A 28 -9.43 8.73 -6.61
CA VAL A 28 -9.83 7.78 -7.66
C VAL A 28 -11.33 7.92 -7.83
N GLU A 29 -11.74 8.42 -8.99
CA GLU A 29 -13.15 8.46 -9.36
C GLU A 29 -13.66 7.05 -9.67
N ASN A 30 -14.93 6.77 -9.36
CA ASN A 30 -15.60 5.50 -9.64
C ASN A 30 -14.96 4.25 -8.99
N MET A 31 -14.47 4.37 -7.75
CA MET A 31 -13.89 3.24 -7.00
C MET A 31 -14.85 2.04 -6.87
N GLU A 32 -16.16 2.28 -6.96
CA GLU A 32 -17.21 1.26 -6.94
C GLU A 32 -17.12 0.28 -8.13
N GLN A 33 -16.65 0.73 -9.30
CA GLN A 33 -16.58 -0.07 -10.52
C GLN A 33 -15.49 -1.15 -10.48
N TYR A 34 -14.58 -1.08 -9.51
CA TYR A 34 -13.47 -2.01 -9.38
C TYR A 34 -13.81 -3.13 -8.40
N ASP A 35 -13.77 -4.38 -8.86
CA ASP A 35 -13.90 -5.57 -8.02
C ASP A 35 -12.57 -5.99 -7.38
N THR A 36 -11.46 -5.79 -8.10
CA THR A 36 -10.11 -6.16 -7.66
C THR A 36 -9.17 -4.98 -7.74
N ILE A 37 -8.49 -4.69 -6.63
CA ILE A 37 -7.59 -3.54 -6.48
C ILE A 37 -6.24 -4.07 -6.01
N PHE A 38 -5.20 -3.73 -6.76
CA PHE A 38 -3.82 -4.04 -6.41
C PHE A 38 -3.21 -2.84 -5.68
N ILE A 39 -2.74 -3.04 -4.45
CA ILE A 39 -2.16 -1.96 -3.63
C ILE A 39 -0.64 -2.13 -3.61
N GLY A 40 0.06 -1.20 -4.26
CA GLY A 40 1.51 -1.20 -4.37
C GLY A 40 2.18 -0.21 -3.43
N PHE A 41 3.14 -0.64 -2.60
CA PHE A 41 3.87 0.27 -1.72
C PHE A 41 5.32 -0.19 -1.47
N PRO A 42 6.26 0.73 -1.24
CA PRO A 42 7.56 0.36 -0.72
C PRO A 42 7.43 -0.08 0.74
N ILE A 43 8.17 -1.11 1.15
CA ILE A 43 8.27 -1.47 2.58
C ILE A 43 9.19 -0.47 3.26
N TRP A 44 8.64 0.27 4.22
CA TRP A 44 9.41 1.16 5.09
C TRP A 44 9.33 0.63 6.53
N TRP A 45 10.48 0.43 7.18
CA TRP A 45 10.55 -0.09 8.55
C TRP A 45 9.67 -1.34 8.82
N TYR A 46 9.59 -2.23 7.83
CA TYR A 46 8.79 -3.47 7.85
C TYR A 46 7.26 -3.31 7.78
N VAL A 47 6.74 -2.09 7.59
CA VAL A 47 5.32 -1.78 7.48
C VAL A 47 5.01 -0.93 6.24
N GLU A 48 3.74 -0.76 5.93
CA GLU A 48 3.23 0.15 4.91
C GLU A 48 3.45 1.63 5.31
N PRO A 49 3.68 2.53 4.35
CA PRO A 49 3.66 3.97 4.60
C PRO A 49 2.28 4.46 5.03
N ARG A 50 2.23 5.50 5.87
CA ARG A 50 0.98 6.10 6.39
C ARG A 50 0.01 6.64 5.34
N ILE A 51 0.51 6.92 4.14
CA ILE A 51 -0.32 7.29 3.00
C ILE A 51 -1.22 6.12 2.54
N VAL A 52 -0.79 4.88 2.75
CA VAL A 52 -1.60 3.68 2.47
C VAL A 52 -2.72 3.54 3.48
N ASP A 53 -2.45 3.83 4.76
CA ASP A 53 -3.49 3.89 5.81
C ASP A 53 -4.55 4.94 5.44
N THR A 54 -4.09 6.13 5.02
CA THR A 54 -4.97 7.22 4.58
C THR A 54 -5.81 6.82 3.38
N PHE A 55 -5.23 6.10 2.42
CA PHE A 55 -5.95 5.57 1.26
C PHE A 55 -7.01 4.54 1.67
N LEU A 56 -6.67 3.62 2.57
CA LEU A 56 -7.60 2.59 3.06
C LEU A 56 -8.77 3.19 3.85
N GLU A 57 -8.53 4.27 4.59
CA GLU A 57 -9.57 4.99 5.36
C GLU A 57 -10.43 5.91 4.47
N SER A 58 -9.91 6.35 3.33
CA SER A 58 -10.59 7.30 2.43
C SER A 58 -11.71 6.69 1.58
N TYR A 59 -11.73 5.37 1.39
CA TYR A 59 -12.71 4.68 0.53
C TYR A 59 -13.32 3.47 1.24
N ASP A 60 -14.52 3.08 0.80
CA ASP A 60 -15.11 1.82 1.24
C ASP A 60 -14.67 0.66 0.33
N PHE A 61 -13.92 -0.27 0.92
CA PHE A 61 -13.43 -1.48 0.25
C PHE A 61 -14.27 -2.72 0.61
N SER A 62 -15.44 -2.55 1.24
CA SER A 62 -16.29 -3.67 1.63
C SER A 62 -16.67 -4.52 0.41
N GLY A 63 -16.43 -5.83 0.50
CA GLY A 63 -16.72 -6.79 -0.57
C GLY A 63 -15.74 -6.77 -1.75
N LYS A 64 -14.78 -5.84 -1.77
CA LYS A 64 -13.76 -5.75 -2.84
C LYS A 64 -12.54 -6.60 -2.52
N THR A 65 -11.87 -7.08 -3.55
CA THR A 65 -10.64 -7.88 -3.43
C THR A 65 -9.41 -6.96 -3.42
N LEU A 66 -8.68 -6.93 -2.30
CA LEU A 66 -7.43 -6.18 -2.16
C LEU A 66 -6.23 -7.12 -2.26
N ILE A 67 -5.28 -6.79 -3.12
CA ILE A 67 -4.06 -7.58 -3.33
C ILE A 67 -2.83 -6.69 -3.09
N PRO A 68 -2.17 -6.79 -1.92
CA PRO A 68 -1.02 -5.97 -1.63
C PRO A 68 0.22 -6.50 -2.35
N PHE A 69 1.02 -5.63 -2.93
CA PHE A 69 2.34 -5.96 -3.42
C PHE A 69 3.33 -4.91 -2.95
N ALA A 70 4.54 -5.35 -2.62
CA ALA A 70 5.53 -4.43 -2.08
C ALA A 70 6.90 -4.62 -2.72
N THR A 71 7.63 -3.52 -2.85
CA THR A 71 9.05 -3.52 -3.18
C THR A 71 9.85 -3.33 -1.90
N SER A 72 10.98 -4.03 -1.75
CA SER A 72 11.88 -3.83 -0.62
C SER A 72 13.34 -4.07 -1.01
N GLY A 73 14.25 -3.46 -0.25
CA GLY A 73 15.69 -3.74 -0.34
C GLY A 73 16.12 -5.08 0.27
N GLY A 74 15.18 -5.94 0.72
CA GLY A 74 15.49 -7.23 1.35
C GLY A 74 14.50 -7.71 2.42
N SER A 75 13.60 -6.84 2.90
CA SER A 75 12.60 -7.19 3.91
C SER A 75 11.37 -7.90 3.32
N GLY A 76 10.77 -8.83 4.08
CA GLY A 76 9.54 -9.52 3.69
C GLY A 76 8.27 -8.69 3.91
N ILE A 77 7.20 -9.01 3.16
CA ILE A 77 5.91 -8.28 3.17
C ILE A 77 4.97 -8.68 4.33
N GLY A 78 5.22 -9.80 5.01
CA GLY A 78 4.24 -10.40 5.93
C GLY A 78 3.81 -9.51 7.11
N LYS A 79 4.70 -8.63 7.61
CA LYS A 79 4.34 -7.66 8.66
C LYS A 79 3.42 -6.57 8.14
N ALA A 80 3.67 -6.03 6.95
CA ALA A 80 2.80 -5.07 6.29
C ALA A 80 1.44 -5.69 5.95
N GLU A 81 1.38 -6.95 5.47
CA GLU A 81 0.10 -7.63 5.24
C GLU A 81 -0.77 -7.73 6.51
N LYS A 82 -0.14 -7.97 7.67
CA LYS A 82 -0.84 -8.02 8.95
C LYS A 82 -1.39 -6.66 9.34
N SER A 83 -0.57 -5.62 9.23
CA SER A 83 -0.94 -4.23 9.55
C SER A 83 -2.09 -3.73 8.65
N LEU A 84 -2.00 -3.95 7.33
CA LEU A 84 -3.07 -3.60 6.38
C LEU A 84 -4.41 -4.27 6.71
N ARG A 85 -4.39 -5.55 7.10
CA ARG A 85 -5.60 -6.29 7.49
C ARG A 85 -6.20 -5.78 8.80
N GLU A 86 -5.36 -5.29 9.72
CA GLU A 86 -5.80 -4.69 10.98
C GLU A 86 -6.46 -3.33 10.74
N HIS A 87 -5.90 -2.50 9.86
CA HIS A 87 -6.48 -1.19 9.49
C HIS A 87 -7.74 -1.30 8.63
N CYS A 88 -7.86 -2.32 7.77
CA CYS A 88 -9.03 -2.49 6.90
C CYS A 88 -9.51 -3.95 6.89
N SER A 89 -10.30 -4.35 7.89
CA SER A 89 -10.84 -5.71 8.01
C SER A 89 -12.04 -6.00 7.08
N LYS A 90 -12.65 -4.96 6.50
CA LYS A 90 -13.85 -5.08 5.66
C LYS A 90 -13.59 -5.57 4.24
N ALA A 91 -12.34 -5.50 3.80
CA ALA A 91 -11.94 -5.90 2.46
C ALA A 91 -11.53 -7.37 2.38
N ASN A 92 -11.69 -7.97 1.20
CA ASN A 92 -11.26 -9.34 0.93
C ASN A 92 -9.77 -9.36 0.55
N TRP A 93 -8.91 -9.53 1.55
CA TRP A 93 -7.47 -9.57 1.36
C TRP A 93 -7.00 -10.88 0.74
N LYS A 94 -6.31 -10.79 -0.40
CA LYS A 94 -5.54 -11.90 -0.97
C LYS A 94 -4.09 -11.82 -0.54
N ARG A 95 -3.40 -12.95 -0.69
CA ARG A 95 -1.98 -13.07 -0.37
C ARG A 95 -1.16 -12.10 -1.20
N GLY A 96 -0.48 -11.19 -0.51
CA GLY A 96 0.45 -10.27 -1.10
C GLY A 96 1.79 -10.91 -1.44
N LYS A 97 2.58 -10.21 -2.25
CA LYS A 97 3.90 -10.70 -2.65
C LYS A 97 4.87 -9.54 -2.76
N LEU A 98 6.11 -9.82 -2.37
CA LEU A 98 7.24 -8.96 -2.70
C LEU A 98 7.51 -9.01 -4.21
N VAL A 99 7.60 -7.85 -4.86
CA VAL A 99 7.80 -7.72 -6.30
C VAL A 99 8.90 -6.69 -6.55
N ASN A 100 10.16 -7.12 -6.42
CA ASN A 100 11.33 -6.29 -6.73
C ASN A 100 11.61 -6.19 -8.24
N SER A 101 11.00 -7.05 -9.06
CA SER A 101 11.03 -7.02 -10.52
C SER A 101 9.79 -7.70 -11.10
N GLY A 102 9.40 -7.33 -12.33
CA GLY A 102 8.35 -8.04 -13.09
C GLY A 102 6.90 -7.83 -12.63
N ALA A 103 6.55 -6.63 -12.14
CA ALA A 103 5.19 -6.33 -11.65
C ALA A 103 4.08 -6.60 -12.68
N ALA A 104 4.26 -6.22 -13.94
CA ALA A 104 3.27 -6.44 -15.00
C ALA A 104 3.04 -7.93 -15.31
N ALA A 105 4.09 -8.75 -15.28
CA ALA A 105 3.98 -10.19 -15.48
C ALA A 105 3.22 -10.89 -14.33
N ARG A 106 3.26 -10.30 -13.13
CA ARG A 106 2.58 -10.84 -11.95
C ARG A 106 1.09 -10.60 -11.96
N SER A 107 0.61 -9.48 -12.50
CA SER A 107 -0.82 -9.18 -12.59
C SER A 107 -1.59 -10.30 -13.30
N LYS A 108 -1.05 -10.80 -14.42
CA LYS A 108 -1.64 -11.93 -15.18
C LYS A 108 -1.71 -13.22 -14.36
N SER A 109 -0.61 -13.56 -13.69
CA SER A 109 -0.53 -14.77 -12.84
C SER A 109 -1.48 -14.75 -11.64
N VAL A 110 -1.83 -13.57 -11.11
CA VAL A 110 -2.77 -13.45 -9.98
C VAL A 110 -4.22 -13.51 -10.45
N LEU A 111 -4.51 -13.01 -11.66
CA LEU A 111 -5.84 -13.05 -12.28
C LEU A 111 -6.15 -14.39 -12.95
N GLY A 112 -5.15 -15.26 -13.14
CA GLY A 112 -5.34 -16.61 -13.69
C GLY A 112 -5.44 -16.66 -15.22
N GLU A 113 -4.89 -15.65 -15.91
CA GLU A 113 -4.79 -15.59 -17.38
C GLU A 113 -3.46 -16.14 -17.91
#